data_AF-A0A1G1B1C2-F1
#
_entry.id   AF-A0A1G1B1C2-F1
#
_cell.length_a   1.000
_cell.length_b   1.000
_cell.length_c   1.000
_cell.angle_alpha   90.00
_cell.angle_beta   90.00
_cell.angle_gamma   90.00
#
_symmetry.space_group_name_H-M   'P 1'
#
loop_
_entity.id
_entity.type
_entity.pdbx_description
1 polymer ?
#
loop_
_entity_poly.entity_id
_entity_poly.type
_entity_poly.pdbx_seq_one_letter_code
_entity_poly.pdbx_strand_id
1 'polypeptide(L)'
;MSCLLKKLSLILGLVALLPASVAFAGKSGPPPSPTVTTTSVAGSNTDTVNRGYAGLKWTLGEGLTPAVVVGYRHARVESNGDTQGGDVSFSFNLLNGFQPGKLRAKYFNGQENLQGEVGAGFDFTKGIFAGVSAQGPYINLGADYLFNLAAPFEPYLMLNTLRKYDKPRGGSTTTTKSCPSPYEYDSGSDQCVTVP
;
A
#
# COMPACT_ATOMS: atom_id res chain seq x y z
N MET A 1 1.09 61.20 -12.95
CA MET A 1 1.31 62.49 -13.64
C MET A 1 0.72 62.33 -15.04
N SER A 2 -0.34 63.09 -15.30
CA SER A 2 -1.29 62.99 -16.41
C SER A 2 -0.71 63.47 -17.75
N CYS A 3 -1.21 62.90 -18.87
CA CYS A 3 -1.47 63.56 -20.17
C CYS A 3 -1.97 62.47 -21.13
N LEU A 4 -3.26 62.28 -21.40
CA LEU A 4 -4.28 63.17 -21.99
C LEU A 4 -3.98 63.61 -23.44
N LEU A 5 -4.90 63.19 -24.32
CA LEU A 5 -5.38 63.84 -25.55
C LEU A 5 -4.58 63.70 -26.86
N LYS A 6 -5.17 63.00 -27.85
CA LYS A 6 -5.91 63.66 -28.94
C LYS A 6 -6.71 62.67 -29.82
N LYS A 7 -8.00 62.95 -29.97
CA LYS A 7 -8.91 62.44 -31.02
C LYS A 7 -8.79 63.33 -32.27
N LEU A 8 -8.85 62.74 -33.47
CA LEU A 8 -9.60 63.18 -34.69
C LEU A 8 -9.04 62.37 -35.89
N SER A 9 -9.78 61.44 -36.51
CA SER A 9 -10.90 61.57 -37.48
C SER A 9 -10.44 61.68 -38.94
N LEU A 10 -11.25 61.10 -39.84
CA LEU A 10 -11.24 61.07 -41.32
C LEU A 10 -10.35 60.02 -42.02
N ILE A 11 -10.73 59.36 -43.13
CA ILE A 11 -11.99 59.06 -43.86
C ILE A 11 -11.58 58.07 -44.99
N LEU A 12 -12.51 57.21 -45.44
CA LEU A 12 -12.61 56.47 -46.72
C LEU A 12 -11.37 55.84 -47.39
N GLY A 13 -11.52 54.57 -47.76
CA GLY A 13 -10.74 53.96 -48.84
C GLY A 13 -11.04 52.49 -49.07
N LEU A 14 -12.29 52.16 -49.40
CA LEU A 14 -12.68 50.83 -49.88
C LEU A 14 -12.07 50.63 -51.27
N VAL A 15 -10.97 49.87 -51.36
CA VAL A 15 -10.47 49.31 -52.62
C VAL A 15 -10.31 47.81 -52.42
N ALA A 16 -11.23 47.04 -53.02
CA ALA A 16 -11.15 45.60 -53.11
C ALA A 16 -10.00 45.22 -54.07
N LEU A 17 -8.84 44.89 -53.51
CA LEU A 17 -7.82 44.12 -54.20
C LEU A 17 -8.01 42.65 -53.82
N LEU A 18 -8.42 41.84 -54.79
CA LEU A 18 -8.31 40.38 -54.76
C LEU A 18 -6.81 40.00 -54.72
N PRO A 19 -6.28 39.40 -53.65
CA PRO A 19 -5.02 38.67 -53.77
C PRO A 19 -5.33 37.33 -54.42
N ALA A 20 -4.82 37.13 -55.64
CA ALA A 20 -4.69 35.81 -56.24
C ALA A 20 -4.01 34.88 -55.22
N SER A 21 -4.71 33.84 -54.78
CA SER A 21 -4.15 32.82 -53.91
C SER A 21 -3.11 32.05 -54.73
N VAL A 22 -1.83 32.33 -54.51
CA VAL A 22 -0.77 31.45 -54.97
C VAL A 22 -0.89 30.14 -54.20
N ALA A 23 -1.34 29.08 -54.87
CA ALA A 23 -1.26 27.73 -54.34
C ALA A 23 0.23 27.35 -54.29
N PHE A 24 0.84 27.46 -53.11
CA PHE A 24 2.09 26.77 -52.84
C PHE A 24 1.77 25.28 -52.77
N ALA A 25 2.11 24.54 -53.84
CA ALA A 25 2.33 23.10 -53.75
C ALA A 25 3.54 22.89 -52.82
N GLY A 26 3.28 22.88 -51.51
CA GLY A 26 4.30 22.78 -50.48
C GLY A 26 4.97 21.41 -50.52
N LYS A 27 6.29 21.40 -50.70
CA LYS A 27 7.10 20.29 -50.20
C LYS A 27 6.81 20.18 -48.71
N SER A 28 6.31 19.02 -48.28
CA SER A 28 6.04 18.71 -46.88
C SER A 28 7.28 19.03 -46.04
N GLY A 29 7.15 19.92 -45.06
CA GLY A 29 8.17 20.13 -44.04
C GLY A 29 8.45 18.83 -43.27
N PRO A 30 9.52 18.79 -42.45
CA PRO A 30 9.81 17.63 -41.61
C PRO A 30 8.58 17.31 -40.73
N PRO A 31 8.30 16.03 -40.46
CA PRO A 31 7.16 15.62 -39.66
C PRO A 31 7.18 16.30 -38.27
N PRO A 32 6.01 16.64 -37.71
CA PRO A 32 5.94 17.25 -36.39
C PRO A 32 6.48 16.27 -35.34
N SER A 33 7.15 16.80 -34.30
CA SER A 33 7.58 15.98 -33.18
C SER A 33 6.39 15.56 -32.29
N PRO A 34 6.40 14.35 -31.73
CA PRO A 34 5.34 13.90 -30.85
C PRO A 34 5.29 14.72 -29.56
N THR A 35 4.08 15.02 -29.10
CA THR A 35 3.86 15.61 -27.77
C THR A 35 3.92 14.50 -26.73
N VAL A 36 4.86 14.61 -25.80
CA VAL A 36 5.02 13.67 -24.69
C VAL A 36 4.20 14.19 -23.50
N THR A 37 3.17 13.44 -23.10
CA THR A 37 2.42 13.68 -21.86
C THR A 37 2.75 12.58 -20.88
N THR A 38 3.37 12.96 -19.76
CA THR A 38 3.68 12.04 -18.66
C THR A 38 2.66 12.25 -17.55
N THR A 39 1.86 11.23 -17.29
CA THR A 39 0.91 11.21 -16.16
C THR A 39 1.48 10.32 -15.07
N SER A 40 1.80 10.90 -13.91
CA SER A 40 2.20 10.15 -12.73
C SER A 40 1.06 10.10 -11.71
N VAL A 41 0.70 8.90 -11.27
CA VAL A 41 -0.17 8.70 -10.11
C VAL A 41 0.74 8.52 -8.90
N ALA A 42 0.64 9.43 -7.93
CA ALA A 42 1.34 9.26 -6.66
C ALA A 42 0.79 8.03 -5.92
N GLY A 43 1.66 7.09 -5.59
CA GLY A 43 1.34 5.91 -4.79
C GLY A 43 2.46 5.64 -3.79
N SER A 44 2.11 5.09 -2.63
CA SER A 44 3.10 4.73 -1.62
C SER A 44 3.64 3.34 -1.89
N ASN A 45 4.95 3.13 -1.67
CA ASN A 45 5.55 1.78 -1.69
C ASN A 45 5.41 1.07 -0.34
N THR A 46 4.82 1.74 0.65
CA THR A 46 4.65 1.24 2.01
C THR A 46 3.27 1.64 2.52
N ASP A 47 2.58 0.71 3.17
CA ASP A 47 1.37 0.99 3.95
C ASP A 47 1.60 0.72 5.43
N THR A 48 0.89 1.47 6.28
CA THR A 48 0.89 1.27 7.73
C THR A 48 -0.51 0.85 8.17
N VAL A 49 -0.61 -0.35 8.71
CA VAL A 49 -1.89 -0.97 9.06
C VAL A 49 -1.96 -1.19 10.56
N ASN A 50 -2.98 -0.61 11.19
CA ASN A 50 -3.30 -0.78 12.61
C ASN A 50 -4.58 -1.63 12.73
N ARG A 51 -4.53 -2.75 13.46
CA ARG A 51 -5.67 -3.65 13.62
C ARG A 51 -5.86 -4.05 15.07
N GLY A 52 -7.06 -3.82 15.60
CA GLY A 52 -7.55 -4.58 16.73
C GLY A 52 -7.99 -5.98 16.28
N TYR A 53 -7.80 -6.99 17.12
CA TYR A 53 -8.27 -8.34 16.84
C TYR A 53 -8.76 -9.05 18.09
N ALA A 54 -9.58 -10.06 17.86
CA ALA A 54 -9.97 -11.03 18.85
C ALA A 54 -9.59 -12.43 18.38
N GLY A 55 -9.40 -13.35 19.32
CA GLY A 55 -9.10 -14.74 19.02
C GLY A 55 -9.46 -15.70 20.15
N LEU A 56 -9.54 -16.97 19.80
CA LEU A 56 -9.65 -18.09 20.70
C LEU A 56 -8.34 -18.85 20.65
N LYS A 57 -7.70 -19.02 21.80
CA LYS A 57 -6.43 -19.70 21.96
C LYS A 57 -6.62 -20.95 22.81
N TRP A 58 -6.03 -22.04 22.37
CA TRP A 58 -5.93 -23.28 23.12
C TRP A 58 -4.46 -23.58 23.36
N THR A 59 -4.08 -23.69 24.63
CA THR A 59 -2.78 -24.23 25.01
C THR A 59 -2.87 -25.75 25.05
N LEU A 60 -1.93 -26.43 24.38
CA LEU A 60 -1.79 -27.87 24.34
C LEU A 60 -0.70 -28.26 25.35
N GLY A 61 -1.00 -29.20 26.24
CA GLY A 61 -0.14 -29.58 27.36
C GLY A 61 -0.87 -30.58 28.26
N GLU A 62 -0.69 -30.50 29.58
CA GLU A 62 -1.38 -31.38 30.54
C GLU A 62 -2.92 -31.22 30.57
N GLY A 63 -3.46 -30.26 29.80
CA GLY A 63 -4.89 -30.12 29.53
C GLY A 63 -5.18 -29.05 28.47
N LEU A 64 -6.26 -29.23 27.71
CA LEU A 64 -6.71 -28.26 26.71
C LEU A 64 -7.28 -27.01 27.44
N THR A 65 -6.51 -25.92 27.46
CA THR A 65 -6.92 -24.69 28.17
C THR A 65 -7.41 -23.62 27.19
N PRO A 66 -8.73 -23.38 27.05
CA PRO A 66 -9.25 -22.32 26.20
C PRO A 66 -9.11 -20.94 26.86
N ALA A 67 -8.71 -19.96 26.06
CA ALA A 67 -8.62 -18.57 26.42
C ALA A 67 -9.13 -17.66 25.30
N VAL A 68 -9.77 -16.55 25.66
CA VAL A 68 -10.04 -15.45 24.73
C VAL A 68 -8.83 -14.54 24.70
N VAL A 69 -8.44 -14.08 23.52
CA VAL A 69 -7.37 -13.10 23.31
C VAL A 69 -7.96 -11.88 22.65
N VAL A 70 -7.60 -10.70 23.17
CA VAL A 70 -7.80 -9.43 22.49
C VAL A 70 -6.45 -8.78 22.29
N GLY A 71 -6.23 -8.14 21.16
CA GLY A 71 -4.94 -7.55 20.87
C GLY A 71 -5.01 -6.40 19.89
N TYR A 72 -3.90 -5.70 19.83
CA TYR A 72 -3.63 -4.62 18.92
C TYR A 72 -2.34 -4.91 18.17
N ARG A 73 -2.38 -4.78 16.85
CA ARG A 73 -1.26 -5.06 15.96
C ARG A 73 -0.98 -3.86 15.07
N HIS A 74 0.28 -3.45 15.04
CA HIS A 74 0.80 -2.41 14.17
C HIS A 74 1.73 -3.06 13.15
N ALA A 75 1.43 -2.93 11.86
CA ALA A 75 2.19 -3.51 10.77
C ALA A 75 2.60 -2.44 9.76
N ARG A 76 3.82 -2.57 9.24
CA ARG A 76 4.32 -1.90 8.05
C ARG A 76 4.41 -2.92 6.93
N VAL A 77 3.76 -2.65 5.81
CA VAL A 77 3.64 -3.56 4.66
C VAL A 77 4.25 -2.87 3.44
N GLU A 78 5.22 -3.51 2.81
CA GLU A 78 5.87 -3.02 1.60
C GLU A 78 5.15 -3.52 0.33
N SER A 79 5.37 -2.85 -0.80
CA SER A 79 4.72 -3.18 -2.07
C SER A 79 5.06 -4.59 -2.59
N ASN A 80 6.18 -5.16 -2.16
CA ASN A 80 6.57 -6.55 -2.44
C ASN A 80 5.83 -7.57 -1.54
N GLY A 81 5.19 -7.13 -0.45
CA GLY A 81 4.52 -7.99 0.53
C GLY A 81 5.24 -8.14 1.87
N ASP A 82 6.49 -7.67 1.96
CA ASP A 82 7.26 -7.76 3.19
C ASP A 82 6.53 -6.99 4.29
N THR A 83 6.31 -7.69 5.40
CA THR A 83 5.45 -7.24 6.49
C THR A 83 6.17 -7.42 7.81
N GLN A 84 6.29 -6.32 8.56
CA GLN A 84 6.91 -6.34 9.88
C GLN A 84 6.21 -5.39 10.86
N GLY A 85 6.40 -5.63 12.16
CA GLY A 85 5.83 -4.74 13.17
C GLY A 85 5.73 -5.35 14.55
N GLY A 86 4.80 -4.81 15.34
CA GLY A 86 4.60 -5.15 16.74
C GLY A 86 3.15 -5.52 17.08
N ASP A 87 2.99 -6.41 18.05
CA ASP A 87 1.71 -6.90 18.55
C ASP A 87 1.72 -6.83 20.08
N VAL A 88 0.63 -6.31 20.65
CA VAL A 88 0.38 -6.38 22.09
C VAL A 88 -0.98 -7.04 22.29
N SER A 89 -1.04 -8.04 23.16
CA SER A 89 -2.26 -8.80 23.41
C SER A 89 -2.43 -9.13 24.88
N PHE A 90 -3.69 -9.25 25.27
CA PHE A 90 -4.12 -9.69 26.58
C PHE A 90 -5.06 -10.87 26.42
N SER A 91 -4.90 -11.89 27.26
CA SER A 91 -5.77 -13.05 27.25
C SER A 91 -6.53 -13.22 28.55
N PHE A 92 -7.71 -13.81 28.47
CA PHE A 92 -8.54 -14.21 29.59
C PHE A 92 -8.78 -15.72 29.50
N ASN A 93 -8.43 -16.44 30.55
CA ASN A 93 -8.70 -17.87 30.65
C ASN A 93 -10.21 -18.07 30.81
N LEU A 94 -10.74 -19.13 30.18
CA LEU A 94 -12.16 -19.50 30.27
C LEU A 94 -12.41 -20.69 31.22
N LEU A 95 -11.38 -21.47 31.53
CA LEU A 95 -11.45 -22.51 32.53
C LEU A 95 -11.62 -21.87 33.92
N ASN A 96 -12.67 -22.28 34.63
CA ASN A 96 -13.01 -21.80 35.98
C ASN A 96 -13.41 -20.31 36.04
N GLY A 97 -14.04 -19.80 34.99
CA GLY A 97 -14.55 -18.42 34.91
C GLY A 97 -13.62 -17.47 34.14
N PHE A 98 -13.99 -16.19 34.11
CA PHE A 98 -13.26 -15.16 33.36
C PHE A 98 -12.10 -14.60 34.19
N GLN A 99 -10.90 -15.15 34.00
CA GLN A 99 -9.71 -14.78 34.78
C GLN A 99 -8.63 -14.16 33.88
N PRO A 100 -7.89 -13.13 34.35
CA PRO A 100 -6.68 -12.65 33.68
C PRO A 100 -5.70 -13.78 33.37
N GLY A 101 -5.31 -13.91 32.11
CA GLY A 101 -4.43 -14.98 31.62
C GLY A 101 -3.00 -14.49 31.38
N LYS A 102 -2.71 -14.01 30.16
CA LYS A 102 -1.37 -13.60 29.73
C LYS A 102 -1.41 -12.19 29.13
N LEU A 103 -0.48 -11.33 29.53
CA LEU A 103 -0.10 -10.13 28.79
C LEU A 103 1.11 -10.46 27.91
N ARG A 104 1.07 -10.12 26.63
CA ARG A 104 2.13 -10.44 25.66
C ARG A 104 2.46 -9.26 24.78
N ALA A 105 3.75 -9.08 24.50
CA ALA A 105 4.24 -8.27 23.39
C ALA A 105 5.02 -9.17 22.41
N LYS A 106 4.85 -8.95 21.11
CA LYS A 106 5.57 -9.66 20.05
C LYS A 106 6.13 -8.69 19.02
N TYR A 107 7.28 -9.04 18.47
CA TYR A 107 7.76 -8.56 17.20
C TYR A 107 7.46 -9.61 16.13
N PHE A 108 7.13 -9.18 14.92
CA PHE A 108 6.91 -10.07 13.79
C PHE A 108 7.57 -9.56 12.51
N ASN A 109 7.96 -10.49 11.66
CA ASN A 109 8.53 -10.24 10.34
C ASN A 109 8.20 -11.42 9.41
N GLY A 110 7.92 -11.14 8.14
CA GLY A 110 7.69 -12.13 7.10
C GLY A 110 6.90 -11.54 5.93
N GLN A 111 6.12 -12.37 5.26
CA GLN A 111 5.29 -11.96 4.12
C GLN A 111 3.85 -11.66 4.55
N GLU A 112 3.07 -11.02 3.69
CA GLU A 112 1.69 -10.60 3.97
C GLU A 112 0.75 -11.77 4.32
N ASN A 113 1.12 -12.98 3.91
CA ASN A 113 0.38 -14.23 4.09
C ASN A 113 0.96 -15.15 5.18
N LEU A 114 2.21 -14.95 5.61
CA LEU A 114 2.84 -15.75 6.65
C LEU A 114 3.95 -14.96 7.35
N GLN A 115 3.79 -14.73 8.65
CA GLN A 115 4.77 -14.02 9.48
C GLN A 115 5.32 -14.92 10.57
N GLY A 116 6.62 -14.88 10.78
CA GLY A 116 7.25 -15.37 11.99
C GLY A 116 7.12 -14.34 13.11
N GLU A 117 6.94 -14.81 14.33
CA GLU A 117 6.77 -13.98 15.51
C GLU A 117 7.66 -14.47 16.64
N VAL A 118 8.19 -13.52 17.40
CA VAL A 118 8.95 -13.73 18.62
C VAL A 118 8.44 -12.74 19.64
N GLY A 119 8.23 -13.20 20.87
CA GLY A 119 7.70 -12.33 21.91
C GLY A 119 7.97 -12.81 23.31
N ALA A 120 7.61 -11.95 24.25
CA ALA A 120 7.69 -12.22 25.67
C ALA A 120 6.51 -11.60 26.39
N GLY A 121 6.30 -12.01 27.64
CA GLY A 121 5.18 -11.53 28.40
C GLY A 121 5.16 -12.04 29.82
N PHE A 122 4.02 -11.79 30.46
CA PHE A 122 3.74 -12.20 31.81
C PHE A 122 2.42 -12.98 31.84
N ASP A 123 2.48 -14.22 32.33
CA ASP A 123 1.34 -15.02 32.70
C ASP A 123 1.01 -14.73 34.17
N PHE A 124 -0.22 -14.32 34.47
CA PHE A 124 -0.63 -13.94 35.82
C PHE A 124 -0.63 -15.12 36.81
N THR A 125 -0.60 -16.35 36.32
CA THR A 125 -0.53 -17.57 37.14
C THR A 125 0.86 -18.21 37.11
N LYS A 126 1.57 -18.12 35.99
CA LYS A 126 2.83 -18.87 35.75
C LYS A 126 4.09 -17.99 35.67
N GLY A 127 3.93 -16.67 35.63
CA GLY A 127 5.04 -15.70 35.61
C GLY A 127 5.56 -15.38 34.20
N ILE A 128 6.83 -14.99 34.12
CA ILE A 128 7.44 -14.53 32.87
C ILE A 128 7.58 -15.69 31.88
N PHE A 129 7.31 -15.41 30.59
CA PHE A 129 7.52 -16.34 29.50
C PHE A 129 8.10 -15.63 28.27
N ALA A 130 8.74 -16.42 27.40
CA ALA A 130 9.10 -16.03 26.04
C ALA A 130 8.48 -17.03 25.07
N GLY A 131 8.36 -16.70 23.79
CA GLY A 131 7.75 -17.63 22.83
C GLY A 131 8.00 -17.25 21.39
N VAL A 132 7.73 -18.23 20.53
CA VAL A 132 7.79 -18.10 19.07
C VAL A 132 6.49 -18.60 18.46
N SER A 133 6.08 -17.99 17.36
CA SER A 133 4.88 -18.40 16.61
C SER A 133 4.99 -18.09 15.13
N ALA A 134 4.12 -18.73 14.36
CA ALA A 134 3.82 -18.38 12.98
C ALA A 134 2.37 -17.89 12.88
N GLN A 135 2.17 -16.75 12.24
CA GLN A 135 0.86 -16.14 11.99
C GLN A 135 0.53 -16.22 10.50
N GLY A 136 -0.53 -16.96 10.16
CA GLY A 136 -1.17 -16.95 8.84
C GLY A 136 -2.55 -16.29 8.90
N PRO A 137 -3.34 -16.27 7.82
CA PRO A 137 -4.69 -15.72 7.85
C PRO A 137 -5.58 -16.54 8.78
N TYR A 138 -6.18 -15.87 9.78
CA TYR A 138 -7.09 -16.42 10.79
C TYR A 138 -6.51 -17.44 11.77
N ILE A 139 -5.24 -17.83 11.62
CA ILE A 139 -4.62 -18.89 12.42
C ILE A 139 -3.22 -18.50 12.88
N ASN A 140 -2.90 -18.85 14.12
CA ASN A 140 -1.58 -18.68 14.72
C ASN A 140 -1.20 -19.97 15.45
N LEU A 141 0.04 -20.41 15.25
CA LEU A 141 0.60 -21.62 15.85
C LEU A 141 1.91 -21.25 16.52
N GLY A 142 2.14 -21.70 17.74
CA GLY A 142 3.38 -21.37 18.45
C GLY A 142 3.63 -22.19 19.68
N ALA A 143 4.71 -21.82 20.37
CA ALA A 143 5.05 -22.38 21.66
C ALA A 143 5.62 -21.28 22.58
N ASP A 144 5.22 -21.33 23.84
CA ASP A 144 5.79 -20.53 24.91
C ASP A 144 6.77 -21.36 25.73
N TYR A 145 7.83 -20.71 26.20
CA TYR A 145 8.77 -21.19 27.21
C TYR A 145 8.54 -20.41 28.51
N LEU A 146 8.12 -21.11 29.56
CA LEU A 146 7.85 -20.57 30.89
C LEU A 146 9.04 -20.81 31.80
N PHE A 147 9.72 -19.73 32.19
CA PHE A 147 10.99 -19.81 32.92
C PHE A 147 10.86 -20.35 34.36
N ASN A 148 9.65 -20.34 34.92
CA ASN A 148 9.39 -20.67 36.32
C ASN A 148 8.81 -22.08 36.53
N LEU A 149 8.73 -22.92 35.49
CA LEU A 149 8.07 -24.23 35.54
C LEU A 149 9.02 -25.38 35.22
N ALA A 150 8.80 -26.54 35.86
CA ALA A 150 9.54 -27.77 35.59
C ALA A 150 9.24 -28.36 34.20
N ALA A 151 8.01 -28.18 33.72
CA ALA A 151 7.61 -28.43 32.34
C ALA A 151 7.42 -27.07 31.63
N PRO A 152 8.49 -26.49 31.05
CA PRO A 152 8.47 -25.09 30.61
C PRO A 152 7.85 -24.89 29.23
N PHE A 153 7.58 -25.94 28.45
CA PHE A 153 7.10 -25.80 27.07
C PHE A 153 5.57 -25.90 26.98
N GLU A 154 4.95 -24.85 26.44
CA GLU A 154 3.52 -24.76 26.19
C GLU A 154 3.22 -24.48 24.71
N PRO A 155 3.03 -25.52 23.88
CA PRO A 155 2.53 -25.34 22.53
C PRO A 155 1.10 -24.79 22.55
N TYR A 156 0.74 -24.01 21.54
CA TYR A 156 -0.61 -23.45 21.42
C TYR A 156 -1.05 -23.31 19.97
N LEU A 157 -2.37 -23.30 19.79
CA LEU A 157 -3.07 -22.94 18.58
C LEU A 157 -4.00 -21.77 18.91
N MET A 158 -4.09 -20.79 18.01
CA MET A 158 -5.07 -19.72 18.11
C MET A 158 -5.77 -19.50 16.77
N LEU A 159 -7.10 -19.39 16.83
CA LEU A 159 -7.92 -18.86 15.75
C LEU A 159 -8.23 -17.40 16.04
N ASN A 160 -8.07 -16.51 15.06
CA ASN A 160 -8.24 -15.08 15.26
C ASN A 160 -8.89 -14.38 14.07
N THR A 161 -9.20 -13.09 14.23
CA THR A 161 -9.80 -12.26 13.18
C THR A 161 -8.77 -11.59 12.26
N LEU A 162 -7.47 -11.89 12.41
CA LEU A 162 -6.41 -11.27 11.60
C LEU A 162 -6.42 -11.88 10.20
N ARG A 163 -6.63 -11.01 9.21
CA ARG A 163 -6.62 -11.36 7.79
C ARG A 163 -5.22 -11.15 7.21
N LYS A 164 -4.98 -11.61 5.99
CA LYS A 164 -3.81 -11.19 5.22
C LYS A 164 -3.71 -9.66 5.12
N TYR A 165 -2.51 -9.14 4.89
CA TYR A 165 -2.33 -7.73 4.58
C TYR A 165 -2.53 -7.48 3.08
N ASP A 166 -3.01 -6.29 2.75
CA ASP A 166 -3.12 -5.84 1.38
C ASP A 166 -1.83 -5.11 1.00
N LYS A 167 -1.29 -5.43 -0.19
CA LYS A 167 -0.08 -4.77 -0.68
C LYS A 167 -0.42 -3.36 -1.15
N PRO A 168 0.36 -2.34 -0.79
CA PRO A 168 0.22 -1.03 -1.39
C PRO A 168 0.50 -1.12 -2.89
N ARG A 169 -0.35 -0.48 -3.70
CA ARG A 169 -0.09 -0.30 -5.13
C ARG A 169 0.87 0.87 -5.29
N GLY A 170 2.08 0.59 -5.76
CA GLY A 170 3.06 1.62 -6.08
C GLY A 170 2.49 2.63 -7.09
N GLY A 171 3.02 3.86 -7.07
CA GLY A 171 2.67 4.86 -8.07
C GLY A 171 2.98 4.35 -9.48
N SER A 172 2.12 4.70 -10.44
CA SER A 172 2.31 4.32 -11.85
C SER A 172 2.58 5.57 -12.68
N THR A 173 3.61 5.52 -13.52
CA THR A 173 3.91 6.56 -14.49
C THR A 173 3.52 6.04 -15.86
N THR A 174 2.52 6.66 -16.48
CA THR A 174 2.13 6.39 -17.86
C THR A 174 2.61 7.53 -18.73
N THR A 175 3.48 7.22 -19.70
CA THR A 175 3.91 8.16 -20.71
C THR A 175 3.09 7.92 -21.96
N THR A 176 2.24 8.87 -22.33
CA THR A 176 1.49 8.86 -23.57
C THR A 176 2.15 9.83 -24.54
N LYS A 177 2.53 9.33 -25.72
CA LYS A 177 2.96 10.16 -26.84
C LYS A 177 1.79 10.35 -27.79
N SER A 178 1.52 11.58 -28.19
CA SER A 178 0.42 11.93 -29.09
C SER A 178 0.91 12.84 -30.21
N CYS A 179 0.28 12.74 -31.38
CA CYS A 179 0.59 13.54 -32.55
C CYS A 179 -0.62 14.41 -32.92
N PRO A 180 -0.41 15.62 -33.45
CA PRO A 180 -1.51 16.42 -33.98
C PRO A 180 -2.09 15.76 -35.23
N SER A 181 -3.41 15.88 -35.43
CA SER A 181 -4.06 15.45 -36.68
C SER A 181 -3.43 16.17 -37.88
N PRO A 182 -3.18 15.49 -39.02
CA PRO A 182 -3.58 14.11 -39.39
C PRO A 182 -2.53 13.02 -39.13
N TYR A 183 -1.57 13.25 -38.22
CA TYR A 183 -0.47 12.31 -37.98
C TYR A 183 -0.79 11.33 -36.84
N GLU A 184 -0.31 10.09 -36.97
CA GLU A 184 -0.33 9.08 -35.92
C GLU A 184 1.08 8.84 -35.37
N TYR A 185 1.17 8.47 -34.10
CA TYR A 185 2.44 8.14 -33.46
C TYR A 185 2.89 6.72 -33.83
N ASP A 186 4.05 6.59 -34.46
CA ASP A 186 4.70 5.32 -34.74
C ASP A 186 5.73 4.98 -33.66
N SER A 187 5.49 3.88 -32.93
CA SER A 187 6.38 3.41 -31.88
C SER A 187 7.67 2.79 -32.41
N GLY A 188 7.74 2.39 -33.68
CA GLY A 188 8.93 1.83 -34.32
C GLY A 188 9.97 2.89 -34.71
N SER A 189 9.52 4.07 -35.12
CA SER A 189 10.39 5.19 -35.50
C SER A 189 10.49 6.30 -34.46
N ASP A 190 9.68 6.26 -33.40
CA ASP A 190 9.52 7.33 -32.40
C ASP A 190 9.17 8.70 -33.02
N GLN A 191 8.36 8.68 -34.08
CA GLN A 191 7.95 9.88 -34.82
C GLN A 191 6.47 9.88 -35.15
N CYS A 192 5.96 11.07 -35.49
CA CYS A 192 4.63 11.22 -36.06
C CYS A 192 4.69 10.92 -37.56
N VAL A 193 3.92 9.93 -38.01
CA VAL A 193 3.83 9.51 -39.41
C VAL A 193 2.45 9.84 -39.97
N THR A 194 2.37 10.10 -41.27
CA THR A 194 1.09 10.34 -41.96
C THR A 194 0.32 9.03 -42.09
N VAL A 195 -0.96 9.05 -41.74
CA VAL A 195 -1.88 7.95 -42.02
C VAL A 195 -2.17 7.94 -43.53
N PRO A 196 -2.08 6.78 -44.21
CA PRO A 196 -2.39 6.67 -45.64
C PRO A 196 -3.87 6.96 -45.97
#